data_AF-A0A0N4XLC5-F1
#
_entry.id   AF-A0A0N4XLC5-F1
#
_cell.length_a   1.000
_cell.length_b   1.000
_cell.length_c   1.000
_cell.angle_alpha   90.00
_cell.angle_beta   90.00
_cell.angle_gamma   90.00
#
_symmetry.space_group_name_H-M   'P 1'
#
loop_
_entity.id
_entity.type
_entity.pdbx_description
1 polymer ?
#
loop_
_entity_poly.entity_id
_entity_poly.type
_entity_poly.pdbx_seq_one_letter_code
_entity_poly.pdbx_strand_id
1 'polypeptide(L)'
;MRKAQRYLVGFEERTMNGTDLNGCFQGCLQATAFYCASVNYSDKKKLCTLNGGNLHLNDVQLQPSKMFDYYENQCNLDQNSRKGTVE
;
A
#
# COMPACT_ATOMS: atom_id res chain seq x y z
N MET A 1 -5.56 4.75 -5.59
CA MET A 1 -6.99 4.91 -5.22
C MET A 1 -7.15 4.81 -3.70
N ARG A 2 -7.88 5.73 -3.05
CA ARG A 2 -8.12 5.71 -1.58
C ARG A 2 -9.39 4.92 -1.25
N LYS A 3 -9.33 4.09 -0.20
CA LYS A 3 -10.49 3.48 0.47
C LYS A 3 -10.47 3.93 1.93
N ALA A 4 -11.39 4.82 2.28
CA ALA A 4 -11.46 5.39 3.62
C ALA A 4 -11.96 4.37 4.65
N GLN A 5 -11.49 4.49 5.89
CA GLN A 5 -11.88 3.64 7.02
C GLN A 5 -11.75 2.14 6.74
N ARG A 6 -10.69 1.79 6.03
CA ARG A 6 -10.37 0.45 5.55
C ARG A 6 -8.86 0.27 5.60
N TYR A 7 -8.43 -0.96 5.82
CA TYR A 7 -7.01 -1.31 5.81
C TYR A 7 -6.80 -2.74 5.32
N LEU A 8 -5.62 -2.98 4.77
CA LEU A 8 -5.17 -4.31 4.36
C LEU A 8 -4.44 -4.99 5.53
N VAL A 9 -4.62 -6.31 5.67
CA VAL A 9 -4.05 -7.11 6.76
C VAL A 9 -3.29 -8.29 6.18
N GLY A 10 -2.15 -8.64 6.78
CA GLY A 10 -1.37 -9.84 6.43
C GLY A 10 -0.34 -9.63 5.31
N PHE A 11 -0.09 -8.38 4.95
CA PHE A 11 0.85 -7.99 3.89
C PHE A 11 1.79 -6.88 4.34
N GLU A 12 1.90 -6.64 5.64
CA GLU A 12 2.70 -5.57 6.24
C GLU A 12 4.20 -5.87 6.10
N GLU A 13 4.91 -5.04 5.35
CA GLU A 13 6.35 -5.22 5.11
C GLU A 13 7.19 -4.23 5.93
N ARG A 14 6.66 -3.02 6.16
CA ARG A 14 7.35 -1.98 6.91
C ARG A 14 6.38 -1.00 7.56
N THR A 15 6.70 -0.55 8.76
CA THR A 15 5.96 0.51 9.46
C THR A 15 6.84 1.75 9.65
N MET A 16 6.29 2.92 9.35
CA MET A 16 6.92 4.23 9.51
C MET A 16 6.09 5.07 10.49
N ASN A 17 6.71 5.47 11.61
CA ASN A 17 6.09 6.33 12.63
C ASN A 17 6.42 7.81 12.35
N GLY A 18 5.52 8.71 12.72
CA GLY A 18 5.74 10.17 12.65
C GLY A 18 5.78 10.74 11.22
N THR A 19 5.43 9.95 10.21
CA THR A 19 5.36 10.42 8.82
C THR A 19 3.98 10.97 8.51
N ASP A 20 3.92 11.93 7.59
CA ASP A 20 2.67 12.31 6.94
C ASP A 20 2.33 11.35 5.77
N LEU A 21 1.19 11.60 5.12
CA LEU A 21 0.72 10.78 4.00
C LEU A 21 1.67 10.84 2.80
N ASN A 22 2.28 11.99 2.52
CA ASN A 22 3.19 12.13 1.39
C ASN A 22 4.49 11.35 1.63
N GLY A 23 5.06 11.43 2.83
CA GLY A 23 6.20 10.62 3.25
C GLY A 23 5.90 9.13 3.22
N CYS A 24 4.67 8.73 3.55
CA CYS A 24 4.20 7.34 3.41
C CYS A 24 4.24 6.88 1.94
N PHE A 25 3.74 7.71 1.01
CA PHE A 25 3.78 7.40 -0.42
C PHE A 25 5.21 7.37 -0.97
N GLN A 26 6.05 8.33 -0.60
CA GLN A 26 7.46 8.34 -1.00
C GLN A 26 8.20 7.10 -0.48
N GLY A 27 7.96 6.72 0.77
CA GLY A 27 8.51 5.50 1.35
C GLY A 27 8.08 4.24 0.59
N CYS A 28 6.84 4.19 0.13
CA CYS A 28 6.33 3.12 -0.73
C CYS A 28 7.05 3.07 -2.09
N LEU A 29 7.14 4.22 -2.78
CA LEU A 29 7.76 4.32 -4.11
C LEU A 29 9.26 4.03 -4.09
N GLN A 30 9.94 4.39 -3.02
CA GLN A 30 11.40 4.21 -2.85
C GLN A 30 11.76 2.86 -2.21
N ALA A 31 10.80 2.02 -1.86
CA ALA A 31 11.07 0.70 -1.31
C ALA A 31 11.77 -0.18 -2.35
N THR A 32 13.00 -0.60 -2.06
CA THR A 32 13.80 -1.49 -2.91
C THR A 32 13.87 -2.93 -2.40
N ALA A 33 13.62 -3.14 -1.10
CA ALA A 33 13.66 -4.47 -0.48
C ALA A 33 12.44 -5.34 -0.83
N PHE A 34 11.33 -4.71 -1.22
CA PHE A 34 10.09 -5.36 -1.62
C PHE A 34 9.32 -4.44 -2.56
N TYR A 35 8.40 -5.00 -3.34
CA TYR A 35 7.46 -4.21 -4.14
C TYR A 35 6.34 -3.69 -3.24
N CYS A 36 6.30 -2.38 -2.99
CA CYS A 36 5.20 -1.78 -2.24
C CYS A 36 3.96 -1.60 -3.14
N ALA A 37 2.95 -2.44 -2.91
CA ALA A 37 1.72 -2.48 -3.70
C ALA A 37 0.61 -1.58 -3.14
N SER A 38 0.66 -1.27 -1.84
CA SER A 38 -0.31 -0.40 -1.18
C SER A 38 0.23 0.14 0.15
N VAL A 39 -0.48 1.08 0.76
CA VAL A 39 -0.20 1.55 2.12
C VAL A 39 -1.46 1.64 2.97
N ASN A 40 -1.33 1.37 4.26
CA ASN A 40 -2.31 1.74 5.28
C ASN A 40 -1.78 2.98 6.02
N TYR A 41 -2.56 4.06 6.08
CA TYR A 41 -2.14 5.28 6.76
C TYR A 41 -3.17 5.75 7.78
N SER A 42 -2.71 6.10 8.97
CA SER A 42 -3.48 6.74 10.02
C SER A 42 -2.99 8.15 10.25
N ASP A 43 -3.80 9.14 9.86
CA ASP A 43 -3.44 10.55 10.09
C ASP A 43 -3.44 10.91 11.58
N LYS A 44 -4.38 10.33 12.34
CA LYS A 44 -4.48 10.52 13.80
C LYS A 44 -3.26 10.01 14.54
N LYS A 45 -2.69 8.89 14.09
CA LYS A 45 -1.51 8.27 14.72
C LYS A 45 -0.19 8.70 14.06
N LYS A 46 -0.24 9.41 12.92
CA LYS A 46 0.90 9.64 12.02
C LYS A 46 1.68 8.35 11.77
N LEU A 47 0.93 7.30 11.42
CA LEU A 47 1.43 5.94 11.27
C LEU A 47 1.16 5.44 9.87
N CYS A 48 2.21 5.01 9.17
CA CYS A 48 2.16 4.43 7.84
C CYS A 48 2.62 2.97 7.90
N THR A 49 1.90 2.08 7.25
CA THR A 49 2.32 0.71 7.00
C THR A 49 2.38 0.50 5.50
N LEU A 50 3.56 0.16 5.00
CA LEU A 50 3.80 -0.22 3.61
C LEU A 50 3.47 -1.70 3.45
N ASN A 51 2.70 -2.04 2.43
CA ASN A 51 2.28 -3.41 2.18
C ASN A 51 2.81 -3.94 0.86
N GLY A 52 3.23 -5.20 0.86
CA GLY A 52 3.62 -5.94 -0.35
C GLY A 52 2.44 -6.35 -1.23
N GLY A 53 1.22 -6.32 -0.69
CA GLY A 53 0.00 -6.77 -1.35
C GLY A 53 -1.00 -5.65 -1.66
N ASN A 54 -1.95 -5.95 -2.55
CA ASN A 54 -3.14 -5.14 -2.82
C ASN A 54 -4.34 -6.04 -3.18
N LEU A 55 -5.50 -5.44 -3.43
CA LEU A 55 -6.75 -6.20 -3.65
C LEU A 55 -6.69 -7.09 -4.89
N HIS A 56 -6.07 -6.60 -5.96
CA HIS A 56 -6.05 -7.27 -7.26
C HIS A 56 -4.94 -8.31 -7.36
N LEU A 57 -3.76 -8.03 -6.78
CA LEU A 57 -2.62 -8.94 -6.80
C LEU A 57 -2.83 -10.17 -5.93
N ASN A 58 -3.64 -10.05 -4.87
CA ASN A 58 -3.77 -11.09 -3.85
C ASN A 58 -5.19 -11.67 -3.75
N ASP A 59 -6.17 -11.14 -4.46
CA ASP A 59 -7.60 -11.51 -4.36
C ASP A 59 -8.10 -11.49 -2.91
N VAL A 60 -7.86 -10.37 -2.23
CA VAL A 60 -8.17 -10.17 -0.80
C VAL A 60 -9.11 -8.99 -0.60
N GLN A 61 -9.79 -8.98 0.55
CA GLN A 61 -10.68 -7.90 0.95
C GLN A 61 -10.09 -7.04 2.06
N LEU A 62 -10.42 -5.75 2.03
CA LEU A 62 -10.05 -4.83 3.11
C LEU A 62 -10.91 -5.04 4.34
N GLN A 63 -10.27 -4.97 5.51
CA GLN A 63 -10.98 -4.95 6.78
C GLN A 63 -11.46 -3.52 7.12
N PRO A 64 -12.61 -3.36 7.80
CA PRO A 64 -13.04 -2.08 8.36
C PRO A 64 -12.05 -1.54 9.39
N SER A 65 -11.83 -0.22 9.40
CA SER A 65 -10.98 0.45 10.39
C SER A 65 -11.46 1.86 10.67
N LYS A 66 -11.59 2.23 11.94
CA LYS A 66 -11.87 3.64 12.32
C LYS A 66 -10.62 4.52 12.32
N MET A 67 -9.44 3.91 12.19
CA MET A 67 -8.16 4.57 12.41
C MET A 67 -7.30 4.71 11.16
N PHE A 68 -7.51 3.86 10.16
CA PHE A 68 -6.67 3.78 8.97
C PHE A 68 -7.49 3.93 7.70
N ASP A 69 -6.86 4.55 6.71
CA ASP A 69 -7.28 4.55 5.33
C ASP A 69 -6.27 3.73 4.50
N TYR A 70 -6.79 3.05 3.49
CA TYR A 70 -6.00 2.25 2.57
C TYR A 70 -5.80 3.01 1.25
N TYR A 71 -4.59 2.94 0.69
CA TYR A 71 -4.23 3.57 -0.57
C TYR A 71 -3.49 2.57 -1.46
N GLU A 72 -4.02 2.34 -2.67
CA GLU A 72 -3.33 1.51 -3.67
C GLU A 72 -2.26 2.30 -4.42
N ASN A 73 -1.09 1.67 -4.59
CA ASN A 73 -0.05 2.17 -5.47
C ASN A 73 -0.46 1.91 -6.93
N GLN A 74 -0.84 2.98 -7.63
CA GLN A 74 -1.23 2.93 -9.04
C GLN A 74 -0.09 3.29 -9.99
N CYS A 75 1.06 3.74 -9.47
CA CYS A 75 2.20 4.17 -10.28
C CYS A 75 2.90 3.00 -11.01
N ASN A 76 2.60 1.75 -10.61
CA ASN A 76 3.28 0.55 -11.10
C ASN A 76 2.38 -0.40 -11.92
N LEU A 77 1.17 0.02 -12.31
CA LEU A 77 0.28 -0.78 -13.17
C LEU A 77 0.92 -1.12 -14.54
N ASP A 78 1.90 -0.34 -14.97
CA ASP A 78 2.64 -0.56 -16.22
C ASP A 78 3.72 -1.65 -16.15
N GLN A 79 4.12 -2.10 -14.95
CA GLN A 79 5.15 -3.15 -14.82
C GLN A 79 4.56 -4.56 -14.90
N ASN A 80 3.27 -4.74 -14.54
CA ASN A 80 2.60 -6.04 -14.65
C ASN A 80 1.91 -6.24 -16.00
N SER A 81 1.53 -5.16 -16.71
CA SER A 81 1.06 -5.27 -18.10
C SER A 81 2.18 -5.60 -19.12
N ARG A 82 3.45 -5.42 -18.75
CA ARG A 82 4.60 -5.78 -19.59
C ARG A 82 5.15 -7.18 -19.34
N LYS A 83 4.61 -7.92 -18.37
CA LYS A 83 5.03 -9.30 -18.06
C LYS A 83 4.13 -10.37 -18.68
N GLY A 84 3.23 -9.97 -19.59
CA GLY A 84 2.29 -10.84 -20.30
C GLY A 84 2.56 -10.98 -21.81
N THR A 85 3.79 -10.73 -22.29
CA THR A 85 4.18 -11.04 -23.68
C THR A 85 5.70 -11.23 -23.74
N VAL A 86 6.15 -12.19 -24.57
CA VAL A 86 7.50 -12.80 -24.68
C VAL A 86 7.63 -14.00 -23.71
N GLU A 87 7.52 -15.27 -24.10
CA GLU A 87 7.52 -16.04 -25.37
C GLU A 87 6.57 -17.25 -25.22
#